data_AF-A0A842TJ30-F1
#
_entry.id   AF-A0A842TJ30-F1
#
_cell.length_a   1.000
_cell.length_b   1.000
_cell.length_c   1.000
_cell.angle_alpha   90.00
_cell.angle_beta   90.00
_cell.angle_gamma   90.00
#
_symmetry.space_group_name_H-M   'P 1'
#
loop_
_entity.id
_entity.type
_entity.pdbx_description
1 polymer ?
#
loop_
_entity_poly.entity_id
_entity_poly.type
_entity_poly.pdbx_seq_one_letter_code
_entity_poly.pdbx_strand_id
1 'polypeptide(L)'
;MAEKEEKKEKLIYYLCNKLPRKKLDKEIKNFIKETPELEVLRAKILESMEYIEAYAATGQVRLMEQPLKDIDNLLRNYGLYLPEFLKNELLKIGLLNGIPREFEELKLAMENRSGIGVAKHWKIFQTYIEQFSLIFKEGDLNEGEKMVLSRWIDEYNRLKEVISDPFHIYRQD
;
A
#
# COMPACT_ATOMS: atom_id res chain seq x y z
N MET A 1 21.92 11.80 18.09
CA MET A 1 21.31 11.82 16.74
C MET A 1 20.08 10.91 16.68
N ALA A 2 20.16 9.66 17.14
CA ALA A 2 19.03 8.72 17.15
C ALA A 2 17.78 9.23 17.90
N GLU A 3 17.93 9.80 19.10
CA GLU A 3 16.79 10.27 19.92
C GLU A 3 15.99 11.40 19.25
N LYS A 4 16.64 12.27 18.48
CA LYS A 4 15.95 13.36 17.75
C LYS A 4 15.14 12.84 16.57
N GLU A 5 15.64 11.82 15.89
CA GLU A 5 14.92 11.17 14.79
C GLU A 5 13.73 10.35 15.29
N GLU A 6 13.89 9.61 16.39
CA GLU A 6 12.79 8.87 17.02
C GLU A 6 11.62 9.80 17.43
N LYS A 7 11.93 11.00 17.96
CA LYS A 7 10.90 11.99 18.32
C LYS A 7 10.17 12.53 17.09
N LYS A 8 10.87 12.81 15.99
CA LYS A 8 10.24 13.24 14.74
C LYS A 8 9.32 12.15 14.19
N GLU A 9 9.77 10.90 14.23
CA GLU A 9 8.98 9.75 13.80
C GLU A 9 7.69 9.63 14.62
N LYS A 10 7.77 9.66 15.96
CA LYS A 10 6.58 9.65 16.82
C LYS A 10 5.60 10.79 16.51
N LEU A 11 6.12 11.99 16.23
CA LEU A 11 5.29 13.12 15.82
C LEU A 11 4.60 12.83 14.47
N ILE A 12 5.32 12.35 13.47
CA ILE A 12 4.74 11.99 12.16
C ILE A 12 3.66 10.92 12.32
N TYR A 13 3.92 9.86 13.09
CA TYR A 13 2.91 8.84 13.37
C TYR A 13 1.66 9.41 14.06
N TYR A 14 1.82 10.38 14.94
CA TYR A 14 0.67 11.08 15.53
C TYR A 14 -0.12 11.90 14.50
N LEU A 15 0.58 12.65 13.64
CA LEU A 15 -0.01 13.45 12.58
C LEU A 15 -0.79 12.57 11.59
N CYS A 16 -0.28 11.38 11.27
CA CYS A 16 -0.92 10.39 10.41
C CYS A 16 -1.91 9.46 11.14
N ASN A 17 -2.26 9.75 12.40
CA ASN A 17 -3.17 8.93 13.24
C ASN A 17 -2.75 7.47 13.50
N LYS A 18 -1.45 7.16 13.34
CA LYS A 18 -0.88 5.83 13.63
C LYS A 18 -0.32 5.71 15.04
N LEU A 19 -0.22 6.82 15.79
CA LEU A 19 0.14 6.82 17.21
C LEU A 19 -0.82 7.72 18.02
N PRO A 20 -1.56 7.17 19.01
CA PRO A 20 -2.47 7.97 19.81
C PRO A 20 -1.72 8.94 20.73
N ARG A 21 -2.26 10.15 20.92
CA ARG A 21 -1.67 11.23 21.75
C ARG A 21 -1.22 10.77 23.14
N LYS A 22 -1.94 9.84 23.77
CA LYS A 22 -1.59 9.30 25.10
C LYS A 22 -0.20 8.67 25.14
N LYS A 23 0.23 8.04 24.03
CA LYS A 23 1.53 7.38 23.87
C LYS A 23 2.68 8.35 23.53
N LEU A 24 2.39 9.62 23.26
CA LEU A 24 3.44 10.63 23.05
C LEU A 24 4.13 10.96 24.37
N ASP A 25 5.43 11.15 24.29
CA ASP A 25 6.31 11.66 25.34
C ASP A 25 5.94 13.11 25.68
N LYS A 26 6.32 13.56 26.89
CA LYS A 26 5.94 14.88 27.42
C LYS A 26 6.47 16.03 26.56
N GLU A 27 7.67 15.87 26.01
CA GLU A 27 8.32 16.87 25.15
C GLU A 27 7.52 17.11 23.85
N ILE A 28 7.12 16.05 23.14
CA ILE A 28 6.31 16.19 21.91
C ILE A 28 4.94 16.78 22.24
N LYS A 29 4.32 16.37 23.35
CA LYS A 29 3.05 16.94 23.81
C LYS A 29 3.15 18.45 24.07
N ASN A 30 4.26 18.92 24.63
CA ASN A 30 4.52 20.33 24.86
C ASN A 30 4.75 21.06 23.53
N PHE A 31 5.57 20.49 22.64
CA PHE A 31 5.81 21.06 21.30
C PHE A 31 4.51 21.27 20.50
N ILE A 32 3.60 20.29 20.52
CA ILE A 32 2.27 20.43 19.88
C ILE A 32 1.44 21.54 20.51
N LYS A 33 1.49 21.69 21.85
CA LYS A 33 0.78 22.79 22.53
C LYS A 33 1.36 24.16 22.18
N GLU A 34 2.66 24.24 21.97
CA GLU A 34 3.38 25.47 21.61
C GLU A 34 3.25 25.81 20.11
N THR A 35 2.86 24.84 19.28
CA THR A 35 2.73 25.00 17.81
C THR A 35 1.31 24.60 17.35
N PRO A 36 0.30 25.45 17.57
CA PRO A 36 -1.11 25.13 17.29
C PRO A 36 -1.39 24.82 15.80
N GLU A 37 -0.57 25.34 14.88
CA GLU A 37 -0.65 25.05 13.44
C GLU A 37 -0.46 23.56 13.13
N LEU A 38 0.18 22.79 14.02
CA LEU A 38 0.33 21.35 13.86
C LEU A 38 -1.01 20.60 13.95
N GLU A 39 -1.99 21.11 14.69
CA GLU A 39 -3.32 20.50 14.72
C GLU A 39 -4.09 20.78 13.42
N VAL A 40 -3.85 21.94 12.78
CA VAL A 40 -4.39 22.25 11.44
C VAL A 40 -3.72 21.37 10.38
N LEU A 41 -2.39 21.21 10.45
CA LEU A 41 -1.64 20.28 9.61
C LEU A 41 -2.17 18.85 9.77
N ARG A 42 -2.39 18.41 11.01
CA ARG A 42 -2.95 17.10 11.32
C ARG A 42 -4.28 16.91 10.61
N ALA A 43 -5.22 17.85 10.71
CA ALA A 43 -6.52 17.72 10.04
C ALA A 43 -6.40 17.51 8.51
N LYS A 44 -5.50 18.24 7.83
CA LYS A 44 -5.24 18.06 6.39
C LYS A 44 -4.62 16.71 6.06
N ILE A 45 -3.69 16.25 6.90
CA ILE A 45 -3.10 14.91 6.76
C ILE A 45 -4.17 13.84 6.95
N LEU A 46 -5.09 14.00 7.91
CA LEU A 46 -6.17 13.04 8.13
C LEU A 46 -7.10 12.92 6.91
N GLU A 47 -7.46 14.03 6.27
CA GLU A 47 -8.24 14.02 5.03
C GLU A 47 -7.53 13.19 3.95
N SER A 48 -6.22 13.39 3.77
CA SER A 48 -5.41 12.59 2.83
C SER A 48 -5.34 11.11 3.24
N MET A 49 -5.24 10.82 4.54
CA MET A 49 -5.25 9.45 5.07
C MET A 49 -6.58 8.73 4.83
N GLU A 50 -7.71 9.43 4.91
CA GLU A 50 -9.03 8.85 4.60
C GLU A 50 -9.10 8.39 3.13
N TYR A 51 -8.57 9.18 2.19
CA TYR A 51 -8.45 8.75 0.79
C TYR A 51 -7.55 7.51 0.65
N ILE A 52 -6.40 7.49 1.33
CA ILE A 52 -5.49 6.32 1.33
C ILE A 52 -6.23 5.08 1.81
N GLU A 53 -6.96 5.18 2.92
CA GLU A 53 -7.69 4.05 3.50
C GLU A 53 -8.83 3.57 2.59
N ALA A 54 -9.57 4.49 1.96
CA ALA A 54 -10.62 4.16 0.99
C ALA A 54 -10.07 3.46 -0.27
N TYR A 55 -8.96 3.96 -0.82
CA TYR A 55 -8.30 3.34 -1.97
C TYR A 55 -7.66 2.00 -1.60
N ALA A 56 -7.06 1.90 -0.41
CA ALA A 56 -6.48 0.64 0.07
C ALA A 56 -7.54 -0.44 0.24
N ALA A 57 -8.72 -0.10 0.77
CA ALA A 57 -9.82 -1.04 0.96
C ALA A 57 -10.34 -1.64 -0.36
N THR A 58 -10.20 -0.92 -1.47
CA THR A 58 -10.61 -1.38 -2.82
C THR A 58 -9.43 -1.84 -3.69
N GLY A 59 -8.23 -1.87 -3.11
CA GLY A 59 -7.01 -2.25 -3.79
C GLY A 59 -6.55 -1.27 -4.87
N GLN A 60 -6.98 -0.01 -4.86
CA GLN A 60 -6.64 1.01 -5.86
C GLN A 60 -5.27 1.68 -5.59
N VAL A 61 -4.19 0.89 -5.56
CA VAL A 61 -2.84 1.31 -5.17
C VAL A 61 -2.33 2.53 -5.91
N ARG A 62 -2.56 2.61 -7.23
CA ARG A 62 -2.14 3.76 -8.05
C ARG A 62 -2.77 5.08 -7.59
N LEU A 63 -3.99 5.06 -7.07
CA LEU A 63 -4.66 6.26 -6.57
C LEU A 63 -4.13 6.69 -5.20
N MET A 64 -3.46 5.80 -4.46
CA MET A 64 -2.84 6.12 -3.17
C MET A 64 -1.58 6.98 -3.33
N GLU A 65 -0.93 6.96 -4.49
CA GLU A 65 0.31 7.72 -4.73
C GLU A 65 0.14 9.23 -4.55
N GLN A 66 -1.01 9.78 -4.95
CA GLN A 66 -1.24 11.23 -4.87
C GLN A 66 -1.45 11.69 -3.42
N PRO A 67 -2.37 11.09 -2.62
CA PRO A 67 -2.48 11.41 -1.21
C PRO A 67 -1.19 11.22 -0.41
N LEU A 68 -0.39 10.18 -0.72
CA LEU A 68 0.91 9.96 -0.09
C LEU A 68 1.89 11.12 -0.37
N LYS A 69 1.93 11.61 -1.61
CA LYS A 69 2.72 12.80 -1.98
C LYS A 69 2.21 14.06 -1.30
N ASP A 70 0.90 14.22 -1.18
CA ASP A 70 0.30 15.38 -0.53
C ASP A 70 0.66 15.42 0.95
N ILE A 71 0.63 14.28 1.65
CA ILE A 71 1.10 14.16 3.03
C ILE A 71 2.59 14.52 3.14
N ASP A 72 3.45 13.96 2.29
CA ASP A 72 4.89 14.26 2.34
C ASP A 72 5.17 15.75 2.08
N ASN A 73 4.47 16.38 1.13
CA ASN A 73 4.57 17.82 0.86
C ASN A 73 4.12 18.66 2.06
N LEU A 74 3.02 18.28 2.72
CA LEU A 74 2.53 18.94 3.92
C LEU A 74 3.54 18.86 5.08
N LEU A 75 4.15 17.68 5.27
CA LEU A 75 5.18 17.45 6.29
C LEU A 75 6.47 18.27 6.02
N ARG A 76 6.89 18.38 4.77
CA ARG A 76 8.10 19.11 4.37
C ARG A 76 8.07 20.59 4.75
N ASN A 77 6.88 21.21 4.77
CA ASN A 77 6.71 22.59 5.22
C ASN A 77 7.12 22.81 6.69
N TYR A 78 7.23 21.74 7.47
CA TYR A 78 7.62 21.74 8.88
C TYR A 78 8.96 21.01 9.12
N GLY A 79 9.73 20.75 8.07
CA GLY A 79 11.01 20.02 8.16
C GLY A 79 10.85 18.54 8.55
N LEU A 80 9.67 17.98 8.31
CA LEU A 80 9.35 16.56 8.49
C LEU A 80 9.25 15.87 7.12
N TYR A 81 9.37 14.54 7.10
CA TYR A 81 9.27 13.73 5.88
C TYR A 81 8.44 12.49 6.19
N LEU A 82 7.65 12.01 5.23
CA LEU A 82 6.92 10.75 5.40
C LEU A 82 7.93 9.59 5.40
N PRO A 83 8.03 8.78 6.48
CA PRO A 83 8.95 7.67 6.52
C PRO A 83 8.61 6.63 5.46
N GLU A 84 9.62 6.11 4.77
CA GLU A 84 9.43 5.10 3.72
C GLU A 84 8.74 3.83 4.26
N PHE A 85 9.06 3.43 5.50
CA PHE A 85 8.39 2.30 6.16
C PHE A 85 6.88 2.52 6.28
N LEU A 86 6.43 3.70 6.71
CA LEU A 86 5.00 4.01 6.85
C LEU A 86 4.31 4.06 5.48
N LYS A 87 4.97 4.61 4.47
CA LYS A 87 4.48 4.57 3.07
C LYS A 87 4.32 3.12 2.58
N ASN A 88 5.32 2.28 2.82
CA ASN A 88 5.31 0.86 2.45
C ASN A 88 4.22 0.08 3.21
N GLU A 89 4.00 0.37 4.49
CA GLU A 89 2.92 -0.21 5.30
C GLU A 89 1.54 0.09 4.69
N LEU A 90 1.30 1.33 4.26
CA LEU A 90 0.04 1.73 3.65
C LEU A 90 -0.16 1.07 2.28
N LEU A 91 0.84 1.11 1.41
CA LEU A 91 0.78 0.48 0.09
C LEU A 91 0.57 -1.03 0.18
N LYS A 92 1.21 -1.69 1.17
CA LYS A 92 1.03 -3.12 1.46
C LYS A 92 -0.44 -3.48 1.68
N ILE A 93 -1.20 -2.67 2.42
CA ILE A 93 -2.63 -2.93 2.66
C ILE A 93 -3.41 -2.88 1.34
N GLY A 94 -3.14 -1.88 0.49
CA GLY A 94 -3.77 -1.78 -0.83
C GLY A 94 -3.44 -2.97 -1.73
N LEU A 95 -2.20 -3.44 -1.74
CA LEU A 95 -1.78 -4.59 -2.53
C LEU A 95 -2.44 -5.89 -2.04
N LEU A 96 -2.52 -6.10 -0.72
CA LEU A 96 -3.20 -7.26 -0.12
C LEU A 96 -4.67 -7.37 -0.56
N ASN A 97 -5.35 -6.23 -0.72
CA ASN A 97 -6.74 -6.20 -1.19
C ASN A 97 -6.87 -6.27 -2.72
N GLY A 98 -5.89 -5.74 -3.45
CA GLY A 98 -5.94 -5.67 -4.91
C GLY A 98 -5.58 -6.98 -5.61
N ILE A 99 -4.61 -7.75 -5.08
CA ILE A 99 -4.21 -9.04 -5.69
C ILE A 99 -5.39 -10.01 -5.83
N PRO A 100 -6.18 -10.31 -4.76
CA PRO A 100 -7.32 -11.21 -4.88
C PRO A 100 -8.37 -10.70 -5.88
N ARG A 101 -8.62 -9.40 -5.89
CA ARG A 101 -9.59 -8.78 -6.79
C ARG A 101 -9.20 -8.98 -8.25
N GLU A 102 -7.99 -8.59 -8.62
CA GLU A 102 -7.51 -8.71 -10.01
C GLU A 102 -7.38 -10.17 -10.46
N PHE A 103 -7.11 -11.08 -9.51
CA PHE A 103 -7.13 -12.51 -9.79
C PHE A 103 -8.54 -13.03 -10.13
N GLU A 104 -9.57 -12.64 -9.39
CA GLU A 104 -10.95 -13.08 -9.70
C GLU A 104 -11.45 -12.46 -11.03
N GLU A 105 -11.14 -11.20 -11.31
CA GLU A 105 -11.45 -10.58 -12.61
C GLU A 105 -10.73 -11.28 -13.77
N LEU A 106 -9.48 -11.70 -13.56
CA LEU A 106 -8.73 -12.50 -14.53
C LEU A 106 -9.41 -13.86 -14.77
N LYS A 107 -9.79 -14.58 -13.70
CA LYS A 107 -10.50 -15.85 -13.83
C LYS A 107 -11.80 -15.70 -14.60
N LEU A 108 -12.60 -14.70 -14.28
CA LEU A 108 -13.84 -14.41 -14.99
C LEU A 108 -13.58 -14.11 -16.48
N ALA A 109 -12.52 -13.37 -16.80
CA ALA A 109 -12.16 -13.11 -18.19
C ALA A 109 -11.72 -14.39 -18.94
N MET A 110 -11.01 -15.30 -18.26
CA MET A 110 -10.62 -16.60 -18.80
C MET A 110 -11.82 -17.52 -19.05
N GLU A 111 -12.74 -17.60 -18.08
CA GLU A 111 -13.99 -18.38 -18.19
C GLU A 111 -14.85 -17.89 -19.35
N ASN A 112 -14.94 -16.56 -19.53
CA ASN A 112 -15.67 -15.93 -20.62
C ASN A 112 -14.90 -15.93 -21.96
N ARG A 113 -13.71 -16.54 -22.02
CA ARG A 113 -12.83 -16.57 -23.22
C ARG A 113 -12.56 -15.19 -23.83
N SER A 114 -12.52 -14.14 -22.98
CA SER A 114 -12.31 -12.77 -23.42
C SER A 114 -10.81 -12.46 -23.50
N GLY A 115 -10.20 -12.62 -24.68
CA GLY A 115 -8.76 -12.39 -24.87
C GLY A 115 -8.29 -10.99 -24.43
N ILE A 116 -9.09 -9.96 -24.69
CA ILE A 116 -8.81 -8.58 -24.25
C ILE A 116 -8.89 -8.46 -22.73
N GLY A 117 -9.92 -9.07 -22.11
CA GLY A 117 -10.08 -9.09 -20.66
C GLY A 117 -8.92 -9.79 -19.97
N VAL A 118 -8.54 -10.97 -20.47
CA VAL A 118 -7.40 -11.75 -19.97
C VAL A 118 -6.11 -10.94 -20.06
N ALA A 119 -5.78 -10.36 -21.22
CA ALA A 119 -4.57 -9.55 -21.39
C ALA A 119 -4.52 -8.35 -20.43
N LYS A 120 -5.67 -7.67 -20.23
CA LYS A 120 -5.78 -6.52 -19.33
C LYS A 120 -5.55 -6.94 -17.88
N HIS A 121 -6.35 -7.89 -17.36
CA HIS A 121 -6.30 -8.26 -15.95
C HIS A 121 -5.04 -9.05 -15.60
N TRP A 122 -4.48 -9.82 -16.52
CA TRP A 122 -3.17 -10.45 -16.35
C TRP A 122 -2.06 -9.44 -16.10
N LYS A 123 -1.99 -8.38 -16.92
CA LYS A 123 -0.98 -7.33 -16.75
C LYS A 123 -1.11 -6.61 -15.40
N ILE A 124 -2.35 -6.33 -14.98
CA ILE A 124 -2.60 -5.69 -13.68
C ILE A 124 -2.21 -6.63 -12.55
N PHE A 125 -2.71 -7.87 -12.55
CA PHE A 125 -2.35 -8.89 -11.57
C PHE A 125 -0.84 -9.07 -11.44
N GLN A 126 -0.12 -9.21 -12.56
CA GLN A 126 1.35 -9.26 -12.58
C GLN A 126 1.97 -8.04 -11.88
N THR A 127 1.50 -6.83 -12.20
CA THR A 127 2.03 -5.59 -11.59
C THR A 127 1.86 -5.60 -10.08
N TYR A 128 0.71 -6.09 -9.58
CA TYR A 128 0.48 -6.18 -8.14
C TYR A 128 1.41 -7.20 -7.48
N ILE A 129 1.62 -8.38 -8.08
CA ILE A 129 2.55 -9.39 -7.56
C ILE A 129 3.98 -8.85 -7.49
N GLU A 130 4.43 -8.15 -8.53
CA GLU A 130 5.77 -7.54 -8.59
C GLU A 130 5.95 -6.45 -7.53
N GLN A 131 5.00 -5.50 -7.43
CA GLN A 131 5.04 -4.44 -6.42
C GLN A 131 4.97 -5.01 -5.00
N PHE A 132 4.09 -5.99 -4.79
CA PHE A 132 3.95 -6.66 -3.51
C PHE A 132 5.25 -7.37 -3.14
N SER A 133 5.88 -8.11 -4.06
CA SER A 133 7.18 -8.74 -3.85
C SER A 133 8.30 -7.74 -3.55
N LEU A 134 8.31 -6.56 -4.18
CA LEU A 134 9.33 -5.53 -3.93
C LEU A 134 9.20 -4.94 -2.54
N ILE A 135 8.00 -4.52 -2.14
CA ILE A 135 7.74 -3.99 -0.79
C ILE A 135 8.03 -5.05 0.27
N PHE A 136 7.84 -6.33 -0.06
CA PHE A 136 8.08 -7.48 0.81
C PHE A 136 9.56 -7.87 0.92
N LYS A 137 10.38 -7.59 -0.10
CA LYS A 137 11.84 -7.78 -0.05
C LYS A 137 12.54 -6.80 0.89
N GLU A 138 11.92 -5.65 1.14
CA GLU A 138 12.49 -4.57 1.96
C GLU A 138 12.03 -4.60 3.43
N GLY A 139 11.14 -5.51 3.85
CA GLY A 139 10.54 -5.50 5.19
C GLY A 139 10.52 -6.84 5.94
N ASP A 140 10.59 -6.76 7.27
CA ASP A 140 10.29 -7.86 8.20
C ASP A 140 8.81 -8.26 8.07
N LEU A 141 8.53 -9.19 7.16
CA LEU A 141 7.21 -9.79 7.02
C LEU A 141 6.93 -10.72 8.18
N ASN A 142 5.70 -10.68 8.69
CA ASN A 142 5.24 -11.77 9.55
C ASN A 142 4.95 -13.03 8.73
N GLU A 143 4.87 -14.18 9.40
CA GLU A 143 4.66 -15.47 8.73
C GLU A 143 3.35 -15.52 7.93
N GLY A 144 2.28 -14.88 8.40
CA GLY A 144 1.03 -14.80 7.66
C GLY A 144 1.16 -14.03 6.34
N GLU A 145 1.88 -12.91 6.35
CA GLU A 145 2.16 -12.11 5.16
C GLU A 145 3.01 -12.90 4.14
N LYS A 146 4.04 -13.61 4.61
CA LYS A 146 4.86 -14.49 3.75
C LYS A 146 4.02 -15.59 3.10
N MET A 147 3.12 -16.21 3.85
CA MET A 147 2.22 -17.24 3.32
C MET A 147 1.29 -16.68 2.25
N VAL A 148 0.71 -15.49 2.46
CA VAL A 148 -0.15 -14.83 1.46
C VAL A 148 0.64 -14.50 0.20
N LEU A 149 1.85 -13.93 0.33
CA LEU A 149 2.70 -13.65 -0.82
C LEU A 149 3.05 -14.94 -1.58
N SER A 150 3.49 -15.99 -0.88
CA SER A 150 3.86 -17.27 -1.49
C SER A 150 2.70 -17.84 -2.32
N ARG A 151 1.50 -17.90 -1.72
CA ARG A 151 0.30 -18.38 -2.41
C ARG A 151 0.07 -17.65 -3.74
N TRP A 152 0.20 -16.33 -3.73
CA TRP A 152 -0.07 -15.53 -4.93
C TRP A 152 1.06 -15.60 -5.96
N ILE A 153 2.31 -15.77 -5.53
CA ILE A 153 3.44 -16.05 -6.43
C ILE A 153 3.25 -17.42 -7.10
N ASP A 154 2.84 -18.44 -6.34
CA ASP A 154 2.59 -19.78 -6.89
C ASP A 154 1.47 -19.73 -7.93
N GLU A 155 0.39 -19.02 -7.62
CA GLU A 155 -0.73 -18.83 -8.55
C GLU A 155 -0.32 -18.04 -9.80
N TYR A 156 0.51 -17.00 -9.64
CA TYR A 156 1.09 -16.28 -10.76
C TYR A 156 1.95 -17.19 -11.65
N ASN A 157 2.83 -18.01 -11.08
CA ASN A 157 3.67 -18.92 -11.86
C ASN A 157 2.83 -19.95 -12.61
N ARG A 158 1.81 -20.53 -11.96
CA ARG A 158 0.86 -21.45 -12.58
C ARG A 158 0.13 -20.81 -13.77
N LEU A 159 -0.40 -19.61 -13.59
CA LEU A 159 -1.14 -18.89 -14.63
C LEU A 159 -0.23 -18.45 -15.79
N LYS A 160 1.01 -18.08 -15.50
CA LYS A 160 1.99 -17.71 -16.51
C LYS A 160 2.19 -18.83 -17.52
N GLU A 161 2.26 -20.09 -17.08
CA GLU A 161 2.36 -21.26 -17.96
C GLU A 161 1.12 -21.43 -18.84
N VAL A 162 -0.08 -21.25 -18.26
CA VAL A 162 -1.36 -21.38 -18.98
C VAL A 162 -1.57 -20.29 -20.02
N ILE A 163 -1.20 -19.04 -19.70
CA ILE A 163 -1.44 -17.86 -20.55
C ILE A 163 -0.33 -17.73 -21.62
N SER A 164 0.88 -18.21 -21.35
CA SER A 164 2.00 -18.17 -22.32
C SER A 164 2.01 -19.34 -23.31
N ASP A 165 1.20 -20.38 -23.12
CA ASP A 165 0.99 -21.44 -24.11
C ASP A 165 -0.11 -21.03 -25.12
N PRO A 166 0.24 -20.69 -26.38
CA PRO A 166 -0.73 -20.28 -27.40
C PRO A 166 -1.74 -21.36 -27.78
N PHE A 167 -1.56 -22.61 -27.33
CA PHE A 167 -2.45 -23.74 -27.64
C PHE A 167 -3.44 -24.09 -26.50
N HIS A 168 -3.36 -23.47 -25.33
CA HIS A 168 -4.15 -23.90 -24.16
C HIS A 168 -5.59 -23.34 -24.11
N ILE A 169 -5.82 -22.15 -24.68
CA ILE A 169 -7.17 -21.51 -24.68
C ILE A 169 -8.09 -22.11 -25.77
N TYR A 170 -7.53 -22.88 -26.72
CA TYR A 170 -8.22 -23.37 -27.91
C TYR A 170 -8.36 -24.90 -28.01
N ARG A 171 -8.02 -25.66 -26.96
CA ARG A 171 -8.11 -27.14 -26.95
C ARG A 171 -9.13 -27.66 -25.94
N GLN A 172 -10.38 -27.25 -26.06
CA GLN A 172 -11.51 -28.03 -25.55
C GLN A 172 -12.69 -27.84 -26.51
N ASP A 173 -12.59 -28.55 -27.64
CA ASP A 173 -13.73 -29.01 -28.43
C ASP A 173 -14.01 -30.47 -28.05
#